data_AF-A0A7Y5KDS2-F1
#
_entry.id   AF-A0A7Y5KDS2-F1
#
_cell.length_a   1.000
_cell.length_b   1.000
_cell.length_c   1.000
_cell.angle_alpha   90.00
_cell.angle_beta   90.00
_cell.angle_gamma   90.00
#
_symmetry.space_group_name_H-M   'P 1'
#
loop_
_entity.id
_entity.type
_entity.pdbx_description
1 polymer ?
#
loop_
_entity_poly.entity_id
_entity_poly.type
_entity_poly.pdbx_seq_one_letter_code
_entity_poly.pdbx_strand_id
1 'polypeptide(L)'
;MTLNIAQTRQTLRNFDFKTLFIDLLGWDRHSTSREFTVDGKRFSLRAVAQKRGVVAFLYDASANEGIPDYQMRKRIERVVEKSHHEHLIVFVDEKAGNQIWQWVKREPGKPIATREHAYHRSQPGDALIQKLRNLAFSIEDEDTLTIVDVTGRLRGFDVERITKRFYDQFKTEHASFTKFIQGIPDESLQSWYASFMLDRLMFIYFVQKKNFLDGDPDYLRTKLEQSRKGGSNRYYREFLCCLFFEGFAKKERQRTPAVRQLLGKVPYLNGGLFQPHQIEERYGDRIRIADTAFVKLYDFFGQWHWHLDERPLRNDKEINPDVLGYILEKIVNQKQMGAYYTKEDITEYIGKNTIIPFLFDAAEKKCPNAFAEASQSTASIWSLLWDNPDRYIYEAVKKGVRQPLPNNIAAGITEVPNRGDWNNRAAEE
;
A
#
# COMPACT_ATOMS: atom_id res chain seq x y z
N MET A 1 -13.19 -7.78 -0.92
CA MET A 1 -13.87 -8.34 0.27
C MET A 1 -13.21 -7.80 1.54
N THR A 2 -13.98 -7.29 2.51
CA THR A 2 -13.42 -6.79 3.77
C THR A 2 -13.45 -7.90 4.82
N LEU A 3 -12.27 -8.37 5.25
CA LEU A 3 -12.17 -9.42 6.27
C LEU A 3 -12.77 -8.95 7.61
N ASN A 4 -13.75 -9.70 8.13
CA ASN A 4 -14.34 -9.45 9.45
C ASN A 4 -13.31 -9.77 10.56
N ILE A 5 -12.70 -8.74 11.14
CA ILE A 5 -11.64 -8.87 12.16
C ILE A 5 -12.12 -9.66 13.38
N ALA A 6 -13.32 -9.34 13.87
CA ALA A 6 -13.85 -9.93 15.10
C ALA A 6 -14.07 -11.44 14.92
N GLN A 7 -14.69 -11.82 13.80
CA GLN A 7 -14.92 -13.22 13.48
C GLN A 7 -13.61 -13.97 13.18
N THR A 8 -12.68 -13.34 12.47
CA THR A 8 -11.33 -13.92 12.22
C THR A 8 -10.63 -14.21 13.54
N ARG A 9 -10.62 -13.24 14.48
CA ARG A 9 -10.03 -13.43 15.80
C ARG A 9 -10.68 -14.58 16.56
N GLN A 10 -12.00 -14.72 16.47
CA GLN A 10 -12.73 -15.80 17.13
C GLN A 10 -12.37 -17.16 16.52
N THR A 11 -12.31 -17.29 15.19
CA THR A 11 -11.90 -18.53 14.53
C THR A 11 -10.47 -18.93 14.88
N LEU A 12 -9.54 -17.96 14.96
CA LEU A 12 -8.17 -18.22 15.42
C LEU A 12 -8.13 -18.73 16.85
N ARG A 13 -8.87 -18.11 17.78
CA ARG A 13 -8.93 -18.56 19.19
C ARG A 13 -9.56 -19.94 19.35
N ASN A 14 -10.52 -20.27 18.50
CA ASN A 14 -11.25 -21.53 18.52
C ASN A 14 -10.60 -22.62 17.64
N PHE A 15 -9.46 -22.33 16.99
CA PHE A 15 -8.79 -23.26 16.07
C PHE A 15 -9.69 -23.71 14.90
N ASP A 16 -10.66 -22.89 14.52
CA ASP A 16 -11.60 -23.17 13.43
C ASP A 16 -11.04 -22.72 12.08
N PHE A 17 -10.04 -23.44 11.60
CA PHE A 17 -9.35 -23.12 10.35
C PHE A 17 -10.23 -23.35 9.12
N LYS A 18 -11.25 -24.21 9.21
CA LYS A 18 -12.15 -24.47 8.08
C LYS A 18 -12.98 -23.22 7.79
N THR A 19 -13.65 -22.67 8.81
CA THR A 19 -14.40 -21.41 8.71
C THR A 19 -13.47 -20.26 8.34
N LEU A 20 -12.27 -20.19 8.93
CA LEU A 20 -11.30 -19.16 8.60
C LEU A 20 -10.94 -19.15 7.11
N PHE A 21 -10.49 -20.27 6.55
CA PHE A 21 -10.04 -20.30 5.17
C PHE A 21 -11.19 -20.20 4.18
N ILE A 22 -12.28 -20.95 4.38
CA ILE A 22 -13.36 -21.03 3.40
C ILE A 22 -14.27 -19.81 3.50
N ASP A 23 -14.80 -19.53 4.69
CA ASP A 23 -15.87 -18.53 4.84
C ASP A 23 -15.33 -17.10 4.97
N LEU A 24 -14.15 -16.92 5.59
CA LEU A 24 -13.57 -15.59 5.82
C LEU A 24 -12.53 -15.18 4.78
N LEU A 25 -11.71 -16.12 4.31
CA LEU A 25 -10.66 -15.85 3.33
C LEU A 25 -11.06 -16.19 1.89
N GLY A 26 -12.21 -16.82 1.67
CA GLY A 26 -12.70 -17.17 0.32
C GLY A 26 -11.84 -18.22 -0.37
N TRP A 27 -11.32 -19.21 0.37
CA TRP A 27 -10.63 -20.36 -0.20
C TRP A 27 -11.59 -21.49 -0.53
N ASP A 28 -11.16 -22.38 -1.42
CA ASP A 28 -11.96 -23.50 -1.87
C ASP A 28 -11.90 -24.66 -0.88
N ARG A 29 -13.01 -25.39 -0.76
CA ARG A 29 -13.07 -26.62 0.03
C ARG A 29 -12.08 -27.64 -0.52
N HIS A 30 -11.17 -28.09 0.34
CA HIS A 30 -10.26 -29.17 0.01
C HIS A 30 -10.00 -30.01 1.25
N SER A 31 -10.23 -31.31 1.14
CA SER A 31 -10.13 -32.25 2.27
C SER A 31 -9.37 -33.49 1.83
N THR A 32 -8.04 -33.39 1.88
CA THR A 32 -7.11 -34.51 1.68
C THR A 32 -6.28 -34.64 2.94
N SER A 33 -6.04 -35.86 3.41
CA SER A 33 -5.11 -36.12 4.50
C SER A 33 -3.90 -36.87 3.98
N ARG A 34 -2.73 -36.62 4.58
CA ARG A 34 -1.48 -37.28 4.24
C ARG A 34 -0.76 -37.71 5.50
N GLU A 35 -0.41 -38.98 5.51
CA GLU A 35 0.50 -39.55 6.49
C GLU A 35 1.85 -39.81 5.85
N PHE A 36 2.92 -39.53 6.58
CA PHE A 36 4.28 -39.78 6.15
C PHE A 36 5.18 -39.97 7.36
N THR A 37 6.42 -40.39 7.12
CA THR A 37 7.41 -40.62 8.17
C THR A 37 8.62 -39.73 7.94
N VAL A 38 9.08 -39.05 9.00
CA VAL A 38 10.31 -38.26 9.02
C VAL A 38 11.12 -38.71 10.23
N ASP A 39 12.36 -39.14 10.01
CA ASP A 39 13.26 -39.64 11.06
C ASP A 39 12.65 -40.74 11.94
N GLY A 40 11.88 -41.66 11.34
CA GLY A 40 11.19 -42.75 12.04
C GLY A 40 9.94 -42.34 12.83
N LYS A 41 9.59 -41.04 12.89
CA LYS A 41 8.35 -40.55 13.49
C LYS A 41 7.26 -40.37 12.44
N ARG A 42 6.03 -40.80 12.76
CA ARG A 42 4.87 -40.67 11.89
C ARG A 42 4.23 -39.29 12.07
N PHE A 43 3.96 -38.61 10.98
CA PHE A 43 3.28 -37.32 10.94
C PHE A 43 2.04 -37.42 10.05
N SER A 44 0.99 -36.68 10.42
CA SER A 44 -0.23 -36.57 9.63
C SER A 44 -0.54 -35.09 9.41
N LEU A 45 -0.83 -34.73 8.15
CA LEU A 45 -1.27 -33.41 7.75
C LEU A 45 -2.62 -33.52 7.07
N ARG A 46 -3.56 -32.66 7.46
CA ARG A 46 -4.87 -32.57 6.82
C ARG A 46 -4.98 -31.25 6.07
N ALA A 47 -5.33 -31.29 4.80
CA ALA A 47 -5.72 -30.10 4.08
C ALA A 47 -7.06 -29.56 4.61
N VAL A 48 -7.11 -28.24 4.83
CA VAL A 48 -8.31 -27.55 5.29
C VAL A 48 -8.96 -26.73 4.18
N ALA A 49 -8.17 -26.25 3.22
CA ALA A 49 -8.63 -25.50 2.06
C ALA A 49 -7.54 -25.47 0.97
N GLN A 50 -7.90 -25.05 -0.24
CA GLN A 50 -6.95 -24.73 -1.32
C GLN A 50 -7.38 -23.46 -2.06
N LYS A 51 -6.44 -22.81 -2.73
CA LYS A 51 -6.74 -21.72 -3.66
C LYS A 51 -5.79 -21.80 -4.84
N ARG A 52 -6.32 -22.06 -6.04
CA ARG A 52 -5.56 -22.13 -7.30
C ARG A 52 -4.27 -22.94 -7.20
N GLY A 53 -4.32 -24.09 -6.52
CA GLY A 53 -3.18 -25.01 -6.36
C GLY A 53 -2.30 -24.74 -5.14
N VAL A 54 -2.51 -23.64 -4.41
CA VAL A 54 -1.91 -23.43 -3.08
C VAL A 54 -2.74 -24.15 -2.03
N VAL A 55 -2.15 -25.07 -1.27
CA VAL A 55 -2.90 -25.86 -0.27
C VAL A 55 -2.55 -25.43 1.15
N ALA A 56 -3.58 -25.19 1.97
CA ALA A 56 -3.45 -24.96 3.40
C ALA A 56 -3.56 -26.30 4.14
N PHE A 57 -2.46 -26.75 4.74
CA PHE A 57 -2.38 -27.94 5.58
C PHE A 57 -2.45 -27.58 7.06
N LEU A 58 -3.03 -28.47 7.83
CA LEU A 58 -3.11 -28.44 9.28
C LEU A 58 -2.36 -29.65 9.84
N TYR A 59 -1.42 -29.39 10.74
CA TYR A 59 -0.84 -30.38 11.63
C TYR A 59 -1.49 -30.21 13.00
N ASP A 60 -2.14 -31.26 13.50
CA ASP A 60 -2.67 -31.30 14.85
C ASP A 60 -1.72 -32.10 15.75
N ALA A 61 -1.17 -31.41 16.76
CA ALA A 61 -0.29 -32.01 17.75
C ALA A 61 -1.03 -32.85 18.81
N SER A 62 -2.37 -32.90 18.80
CA SER A 62 -3.17 -33.64 19.78
C SER A 62 -2.79 -35.13 19.89
N ALA A 63 -2.29 -35.72 18.80
CA ALA A 63 -1.80 -37.10 18.74
C ALA A 63 -0.30 -37.28 19.05
N ASN A 64 0.43 -36.20 19.33
CA ASN A 64 1.89 -36.17 19.51
C ASN A 64 2.31 -35.35 20.76
N GLU A 65 3.60 -35.31 21.09
CA GLU A 65 4.17 -34.54 22.22
C GLU A 65 4.25 -33.02 21.96
N GLY A 66 3.27 -32.44 21.26
CA GLY A 66 3.22 -31.01 20.93
C GLY A 66 3.72 -30.68 19.50
N ILE A 67 3.86 -29.38 19.23
CA ILE A 67 4.31 -28.88 17.94
C ILE A 67 5.80 -29.24 17.75
N PRO A 68 6.21 -29.91 16.65
CA PRO A 68 7.60 -30.26 16.39
C PRO A 68 8.49 -29.03 16.37
N ASP A 69 9.78 -29.18 16.72
CA ASP A 69 10.73 -28.06 16.68
C ASP A 69 10.93 -27.49 15.25
N TYR A 70 11.62 -26.35 15.16
CA TYR A 70 11.85 -25.67 13.88
C TYR A 70 12.55 -26.55 12.84
N GLN A 71 13.52 -27.38 13.24
CA GLN A 71 14.26 -28.24 12.30
C GLN A 71 13.37 -29.35 11.77
N MET A 72 12.56 -29.96 12.64
CA MET A 72 11.59 -30.96 12.24
C MET A 72 10.50 -30.37 11.34
N ARG A 73 9.98 -29.17 11.64
CA ARG A 73 9.01 -28.47 10.77
C ARG A 73 9.59 -28.22 9.37
N LYS A 74 10.87 -27.82 9.25
CA LYS A 74 11.53 -27.71 7.93
C LYS A 74 11.65 -29.04 7.19
N ARG A 75 11.85 -30.15 7.90
CA ARG A 75 11.89 -31.49 7.27
C ARG A 75 10.49 -31.89 6.78
N ILE A 76 9.46 -31.63 7.59
CA ILE A 76 8.05 -31.84 7.21
C ILE A 76 7.70 -31.04 5.96
N GLU A 77 8.05 -29.75 5.93
CA GLU A 77 7.84 -28.85 4.77
C GLU A 77 8.45 -29.44 3.48
N ARG A 78 9.71 -29.89 3.53
CA ARG A 78 10.38 -30.53 2.37
C ARG A 78 9.69 -31.80 1.88
N VAL A 79 9.00 -32.54 2.75
CA VAL A 79 8.21 -33.71 2.34
C VAL A 79 6.93 -33.26 1.64
N VAL A 80 6.26 -32.24 2.18
CA VAL A 80 5.05 -31.66 1.57
C VAL A 80 5.33 -31.09 0.19
N GLU A 81 6.44 -30.35 0.05
CA GLU A 81 6.88 -29.70 -1.20
C GLU A 81 6.91 -30.66 -2.39
N LYS A 82 7.32 -31.92 -2.18
CA LYS A 82 7.39 -32.95 -3.23
C LYS A 82 6.04 -33.24 -3.90
N SER A 83 4.95 -32.91 -3.22
CA SER A 83 3.58 -33.17 -3.70
C SER A 83 2.77 -31.91 -3.92
N HIS A 84 3.05 -30.86 -3.15
CA HIS A 84 2.37 -29.58 -3.21
C HIS A 84 3.44 -28.51 -3.17
N HIS A 85 3.86 -28.05 -4.35
CA HIS A 85 4.94 -27.09 -4.46
C HIS A 85 4.60 -25.80 -3.70
N GLU A 86 3.38 -25.30 -3.87
CA GLU A 86 2.88 -24.13 -3.16
C GLU A 86 1.93 -24.54 -2.05
N HIS A 87 2.28 -24.19 -0.81
CA HIS A 87 1.54 -24.61 0.36
C HIS A 87 1.78 -23.68 1.56
N LEU A 88 0.88 -23.79 2.53
CA LEU A 88 0.94 -23.17 3.85
C LEU A 88 0.66 -24.27 4.89
N ILE A 89 1.47 -24.37 5.94
CA ILE A 89 1.26 -25.36 7.01
C ILE A 89 0.97 -24.63 8.31
N VAL A 90 -0.16 -24.93 8.93
CA VAL A 90 -0.51 -24.45 10.27
C VAL A 90 -0.28 -25.59 11.25
N PHE A 91 0.69 -25.44 12.14
CA PHE A 91 0.94 -26.37 13.22
C PHE A 91 0.20 -25.92 14.47
N VAL A 92 -0.51 -26.84 15.11
CA VAL A 92 -1.44 -26.50 16.18
C VAL A 92 -1.23 -27.41 17.37
N ASP A 93 -1.23 -26.81 18.56
CA ASP A 93 -1.41 -27.48 19.84
C ASP A 93 -2.54 -26.77 20.58
N GLU A 94 -3.75 -27.29 20.40
CA GLU A 94 -4.96 -26.69 20.94
C GLU A 94 -4.97 -26.70 22.48
N LYS A 95 -4.40 -27.74 23.10
CA LYS A 95 -4.29 -27.86 24.57
C LYS A 95 -3.41 -26.76 25.13
N ALA A 96 -2.25 -26.53 24.51
CA ALA A 96 -1.34 -25.46 24.91
C ALA A 96 -1.75 -24.08 24.35
N GLY A 97 -2.78 -24.01 23.49
CA GLY A 97 -3.25 -22.78 22.90
C GLY A 97 -2.33 -22.19 21.82
N ASN A 98 -1.42 -22.97 21.26
CA ASN A 98 -0.35 -22.52 20.37
C ASN A 98 -0.65 -22.82 18.90
N GLN A 99 -0.22 -21.91 18.02
CA GLN A 99 -0.24 -22.05 16.57
C GLN A 99 1.09 -21.58 15.99
N ILE A 100 1.58 -22.26 14.96
CA ILE A 100 2.71 -21.82 14.14
C ILE A 100 2.30 -21.91 12.69
N TRP A 101 2.23 -20.77 12.03
CA TRP A 101 1.90 -20.64 10.62
C TRP A 101 3.19 -20.60 9.81
N GLN A 102 3.44 -21.59 8.97
CA GLN A 102 4.68 -21.75 8.22
C GLN A 102 4.43 -21.72 6.71
N TRP A 103 5.18 -20.89 5.99
CA TRP A 103 5.16 -20.81 4.53
C TRP A 103 6.57 -20.69 3.97
N VAL A 104 6.71 -20.92 2.66
CA VAL A 104 8.01 -20.95 1.99
C VAL A 104 8.09 -19.81 0.98
N LYS A 105 9.17 -19.04 1.05
CA LYS A 105 9.50 -18.01 0.09
C LYS A 105 10.42 -18.58 -0.98
N ARG A 106 9.94 -18.60 -2.22
CA ARG A 106 10.69 -19.02 -3.41
C ARG A 106 10.93 -17.81 -4.30
N GLU A 107 12.16 -17.34 -4.35
CA GLU A 107 12.59 -16.23 -5.20
C GLU A 107 13.65 -16.73 -6.20
N PRO A 108 13.52 -16.45 -7.50
CA PRO A 108 14.54 -16.81 -8.47
C PRO A 108 15.91 -16.25 -8.08
N GLY A 109 16.93 -17.10 -8.03
CA GLY A 109 18.30 -16.71 -7.69
C GLY A 109 18.59 -16.50 -6.20
N LYS A 110 17.62 -16.72 -5.30
CA LYS A 110 17.87 -16.70 -3.84
C LYS A 110 17.63 -18.07 -3.20
N PRO A 111 18.29 -18.37 -2.07
CA PRO A 111 18.00 -19.57 -1.31
C PRO A 111 16.54 -19.62 -0.84
N ILE A 112 15.93 -20.79 -0.92
CA ILE A 112 14.58 -21.03 -0.39
C ILE A 112 14.56 -20.70 1.10
N ALA A 113 13.62 -19.84 1.49
CA ALA A 113 13.51 -19.37 2.86
C ALA A 113 12.18 -19.78 3.49
N THR A 114 12.24 -20.64 4.50
CA THR A 114 11.08 -20.99 5.34
C THR A 114 10.81 -19.85 6.34
N ARG A 115 9.56 -19.41 6.42
CA ARG A 115 9.09 -18.34 7.30
C ARG A 115 8.01 -18.85 8.22
N GLU A 116 7.91 -18.27 9.42
CA GLU A 116 6.95 -18.67 10.44
C GLU A 116 6.33 -17.47 11.15
N HIS A 117 5.09 -17.63 11.59
CA HIS A 117 4.42 -16.72 12.50
C HIS A 117 3.79 -17.52 13.65
N ALA A 118 4.24 -17.27 14.87
CA ALA A 118 3.67 -17.89 16.06
C ALA A 118 2.49 -17.06 16.56
N TYR A 119 1.44 -17.74 17.01
CA TYR A 119 0.27 -17.14 17.64
C TYR A 119 -0.16 -17.99 18.84
N HIS A 120 -0.55 -17.34 19.91
CA HIS A 120 -1.15 -17.99 21.08
C HIS A 120 -2.56 -17.45 21.33
N ARG A 121 -3.51 -18.31 21.73
CA ARG A 121 -4.94 -17.96 21.91
C ARG A 121 -5.21 -16.75 22.83
N SER A 122 -4.33 -16.49 23.81
CA SER A 122 -4.46 -15.35 24.71
C SER A 122 -4.07 -14.02 24.06
N GLN A 123 -3.33 -14.07 22.95
CA GLN A 123 -2.92 -12.87 22.22
C GLN A 123 -4.10 -12.26 21.44
N PRO A 124 -4.08 -10.95 21.19
CA PRO A 124 -5.10 -10.28 20.39
C PRO A 124 -5.09 -10.74 18.91
N GLY A 125 -3.93 -11.17 18.40
CA GLY A 125 -3.79 -11.77 17.07
C GLY A 125 -3.77 -10.78 15.90
N ASP A 126 -3.74 -9.46 16.16
CA ASP A 126 -3.88 -8.44 15.11
C ASP A 126 -2.82 -8.55 14.00
N ALA A 127 -1.58 -8.88 14.33
CA ALA A 127 -0.50 -9.08 13.35
C ALA A 127 -0.78 -10.28 12.43
N LEU A 128 -1.25 -11.40 12.99
CA LEU A 128 -1.65 -12.56 12.18
C LEU A 128 -2.87 -12.22 11.32
N ILE A 129 -3.89 -11.54 11.89
CA ILE A 129 -5.10 -11.14 11.16
C ILE A 129 -4.75 -10.20 10.00
N GLN A 130 -3.84 -9.26 10.19
CA GLN A 130 -3.37 -8.38 9.10
C GLN A 130 -2.71 -9.18 7.97
N LYS A 131 -1.89 -10.18 8.29
CA LYS A 131 -1.30 -11.06 7.28
C LYS A 131 -2.36 -11.91 6.57
N LEU A 132 -3.33 -12.42 7.31
CA LEU A 132 -4.45 -13.21 6.76
C LEU A 132 -5.34 -12.37 5.83
N ARG A 133 -5.48 -11.05 6.06
CA ARG A 133 -6.20 -10.17 5.12
C ARG A 133 -5.64 -10.23 3.70
N ASN A 134 -4.32 -10.36 3.56
CA ASN A 134 -3.71 -10.50 2.24
C ASN A 134 -4.09 -11.83 1.59
N LEU A 135 -4.50 -12.84 2.34
CA LEU A 135 -4.96 -14.13 1.82
C LEU A 135 -6.48 -14.20 1.60
N ALA A 136 -7.20 -13.09 1.79
CA ALA A 136 -8.63 -13.03 1.51
C ALA A 136 -8.86 -12.78 0.02
N PHE A 137 -9.73 -13.57 -0.59
CA PHE A 137 -10.14 -13.45 -1.99
C PHE A 137 -11.65 -13.18 -2.07
N SER A 138 -12.05 -12.17 -2.84
CA SER A 138 -13.46 -11.98 -3.20
C SER A 138 -13.86 -12.90 -4.35
N ILE A 139 -15.17 -13.02 -4.56
CA ILE A 139 -15.71 -13.67 -5.77
C ILE A 139 -15.24 -12.93 -7.03
N GLU A 140 -15.10 -11.60 -6.97
CA GLU A 140 -14.58 -10.77 -8.07
C GLU A 140 -13.12 -11.08 -8.42
N ASP A 141 -12.32 -11.57 -7.46
CA ASP A 141 -10.93 -11.97 -7.73
C ASP A 141 -10.88 -13.23 -8.63
N GLU A 142 -11.89 -14.12 -8.60
CA GLU A 142 -11.82 -15.49 -9.15
C GLU A 142 -11.61 -15.58 -10.66
N ASP A 143 -12.15 -14.63 -11.42
CA ASP A 143 -12.14 -14.69 -12.89
C ASP A 143 -10.73 -14.49 -13.47
N THR A 144 -9.85 -13.80 -12.72
CA THR A 144 -8.48 -13.50 -13.15
C THR A 144 -7.40 -14.17 -12.28
N LEU A 145 -7.80 -14.80 -11.16
CA LEU A 145 -6.87 -15.31 -10.17
C LEU A 145 -6.03 -16.48 -10.69
N THR A 146 -4.72 -16.29 -10.75
CA THR A 146 -3.74 -17.32 -11.05
C THR A 146 -3.01 -17.80 -9.80
N ILE A 147 -2.30 -18.92 -9.90
CA ILE A 147 -1.40 -19.40 -8.84
C ILE A 147 -0.30 -18.38 -8.50
N VAL A 148 0.13 -17.57 -9.48
CA VAL A 148 1.16 -16.53 -9.28
C VAL A 148 0.62 -15.42 -8.37
N ASP A 149 -0.65 -15.09 -8.48
CA ASP A 149 -1.29 -14.06 -7.65
C ASP A 149 -1.45 -14.53 -6.20
N VAL A 150 -1.92 -15.77 -6.01
CA VAL A 150 -2.09 -16.37 -4.67
C VAL A 150 -0.74 -16.49 -3.97
N THR A 151 0.29 -16.96 -4.67
CA THR A 151 1.65 -17.05 -4.12
C THR A 151 2.28 -15.66 -3.89
N GLY A 152 1.96 -14.68 -4.72
CA GLY A 152 2.31 -13.28 -4.52
C GLY A 152 1.76 -12.71 -3.21
N ARG A 153 0.48 -12.97 -2.91
CA ARG A 153 -0.16 -12.54 -1.65
C ARG A 153 0.40 -13.25 -0.41
N LEU A 154 0.77 -14.54 -0.52
CA LEU A 154 1.52 -15.26 0.54
C LEU A 154 2.88 -14.63 0.83
N ARG A 155 3.57 -14.09 -0.19
CA ARG A 155 4.84 -13.35 0.00
C ARG A 155 4.65 -12.01 0.71
N GLY A 156 3.44 -11.43 0.68
CA GLY A 156 3.08 -10.16 1.32
C GLY A 156 3.09 -10.15 2.85
N PHE A 157 3.33 -11.28 3.52
CA PHE A 157 3.45 -11.39 4.98
C PHE A 157 4.62 -10.59 5.58
N ASP A 158 5.58 -10.12 4.77
CA ASP A 158 6.81 -9.45 5.19
C ASP A 158 6.75 -7.91 5.18
N VAL A 159 5.74 -7.29 4.54
CA VAL A 159 5.63 -5.82 4.41
C VAL A 159 5.49 -5.13 5.79
N GLU A 160 4.74 -5.74 6.71
CA GLU A 160 4.48 -5.20 8.06
C GLU A 160 5.76 -4.99 8.88
N ARG A 161 6.76 -5.88 8.72
CA ARG A 161 8.05 -5.76 9.44
C ARG A 161 8.86 -4.58 8.91
N ILE A 162 8.85 -4.37 7.60
CA ILE A 162 9.56 -3.26 6.96
C ILE A 162 8.91 -1.94 7.35
N THR A 163 7.58 -1.86 7.26
CA THR A 163 6.80 -0.68 7.70
C THR A 163 7.08 -0.35 9.16
N LYS A 164 7.04 -1.35 10.05
CA LYS A 164 7.34 -1.14 11.47
C LYS A 164 8.78 -0.69 11.70
N ARG A 165 9.75 -1.32 11.03
CA ARG A 165 11.17 -0.97 11.16
C ARG A 165 11.45 0.46 10.68
N PHE A 166 10.90 0.84 9.52
CA PHE A 166 11.00 2.20 9.03
C PHE A 166 10.37 3.17 10.02
N TYR A 167 9.16 2.88 10.51
CA TYR A 167 8.45 3.74 11.44
C TYR A 167 9.18 3.92 12.78
N ASP A 168 9.77 2.86 13.33
CA ASP A 168 10.54 2.93 14.58
C ASP A 168 11.83 3.77 14.39
N GLN A 169 12.51 3.63 13.25
CA GLN A 169 13.64 4.49 12.90
C GLN A 169 13.20 5.93 12.64
N PHE A 170 12.10 6.13 11.93
CA PHE A 170 11.52 7.44 11.65
C PHE A 170 11.17 8.19 12.93
N LYS A 171 10.62 7.53 13.96
CA LYS A 171 10.41 8.13 15.29
C LYS A 171 11.72 8.61 15.93
N THR A 172 12.77 7.82 15.79
CA THR A 172 14.09 8.17 16.33
C THR A 172 14.65 9.40 15.61
N GLU A 173 14.54 9.43 14.29
CA GLU A 173 14.95 10.58 13.49
C GLU A 173 14.08 11.81 13.72
N HIS A 174 12.76 11.65 13.95
CA HIS A 174 11.87 12.75 14.35
C HIS A 174 12.29 13.38 15.67
N ALA A 175 12.54 12.57 16.70
CA ALA A 175 13.01 13.05 17.99
C ALA A 175 14.39 13.74 17.88
N SER A 176 15.27 13.21 17.03
CA SER A 176 16.58 13.81 16.72
C SER A 176 16.43 15.15 15.99
N PHE A 177 15.61 15.20 14.94
CA PHE A 177 15.37 16.38 14.11
C PHE A 177 14.74 17.52 14.92
N THR A 178 13.78 17.19 15.80
CA THR A 178 13.11 18.17 16.68
C THR A 178 14.12 18.98 17.48
N LYS A 179 15.20 18.37 17.99
CA LYS A 179 16.24 19.05 18.79
C LYS A 179 17.03 20.11 18.02
N PHE A 180 17.01 20.08 16.69
CA PHE A 180 17.68 21.07 15.85
C PHE A 180 16.81 22.29 15.51
N ILE A 181 15.52 22.24 15.85
CA ILE A 181 14.58 23.33 15.59
C ILE A 181 14.68 24.36 16.71
N GLN A 182 14.81 25.63 16.34
CA GLN A 182 14.84 26.76 17.26
C GLN A 182 13.83 27.82 16.83
N GLY A 183 13.41 28.69 17.74
CA GLY A 183 12.54 29.84 17.45
C GLY A 183 11.04 29.57 17.57
N ILE A 184 10.65 28.39 18.05
CA ILE A 184 9.26 28.04 18.41
C ILE A 184 9.16 27.99 19.94
N PRO A 185 8.17 28.65 20.57
CA PRO A 185 8.16 28.89 22.02
C PRO A 185 7.76 27.68 22.89
N ASP A 186 7.18 26.63 22.31
CA ASP A 186 6.66 25.47 23.03
C ASP A 186 7.11 24.15 22.38
N GLU A 187 7.45 23.16 23.21
CA GLU A 187 7.97 21.87 22.76
C GLU A 187 6.95 21.05 21.97
N SER A 188 5.66 21.15 22.30
CA SER A 188 4.58 20.47 21.56
C SER A 188 4.43 21.06 20.17
N LEU A 189 4.43 22.40 20.06
CA LEU A 189 4.45 23.10 18.76
C LEU A 189 5.70 22.77 17.95
N GLN A 190 6.86 22.68 18.60
CA GLN A 190 8.12 22.35 17.93
C GLN A 190 8.12 20.90 17.40
N SER A 191 7.67 19.95 18.21
CA SER A 191 7.49 18.54 17.83
C SER A 191 6.50 18.40 16.68
N TRP A 192 5.41 19.18 16.72
CA TRP A 192 4.43 19.21 15.64
C TRP A 192 5.01 19.80 14.35
N TYR A 193 5.79 20.87 14.45
CA TYR A 193 6.48 21.46 13.31
C TYR A 193 7.51 20.49 12.70
N ALA A 194 8.21 19.72 13.53
CA ALA A 194 9.09 18.66 13.07
C ALA A 194 8.34 17.61 12.23
N SER A 195 7.13 17.21 12.64
CA SER A 195 6.30 16.27 11.85
C SER A 195 6.00 16.83 10.47
N PHE A 196 5.52 18.09 10.36
CA PHE A 196 5.25 18.70 9.06
C PHE A 196 6.49 18.82 8.18
N MET A 197 7.63 19.17 8.77
CA MET A 197 8.88 19.24 8.04
C MET A 197 9.31 17.89 7.51
N LEU A 198 9.21 16.83 8.31
CA LEU A 198 9.52 15.48 7.86
C LEU A 198 8.57 14.98 6.78
N ASP A 199 7.26 15.26 6.89
CA ASP A 199 6.28 14.88 5.88
C ASP A 199 6.56 15.56 4.53
N ARG A 200 6.84 16.87 4.54
CA ARG A 200 7.27 17.62 3.36
C ARG A 200 8.52 17.04 2.74
N LEU A 201 9.56 16.81 3.55
CA LEU A 201 10.85 16.32 3.05
C LEU A 201 10.76 14.89 2.54
N MET A 202 9.97 14.04 3.19
CA MET A 202 9.71 12.67 2.75
C MET A 202 8.99 12.65 1.41
N PHE A 203 7.95 13.47 1.24
CA PHE A 203 7.27 13.63 -0.04
C PHE A 203 8.23 14.08 -1.14
N ILE A 204 9.06 15.09 -0.86
CA ILE A 204 10.02 15.60 -1.85
C ILE A 204 11.06 14.52 -2.18
N TYR A 205 11.51 13.75 -1.19
CA TYR A 205 12.44 12.65 -1.39
C TYR A 205 11.85 11.54 -2.28
N PHE A 206 10.54 11.27 -2.17
CA PHE A 206 9.84 10.38 -3.07
C PHE A 206 9.78 10.94 -4.51
N VAL A 207 9.40 12.21 -4.65
CA VAL A 207 9.23 12.88 -5.95
C VAL A 207 10.56 13.07 -6.70
N GLN A 208 11.67 13.37 -6.02
CA GLN A 208 12.97 13.51 -6.67
C GLN A 208 13.40 12.21 -7.37
N LYS A 209 13.04 11.03 -6.83
CA LYS A 209 13.38 9.73 -7.46
C LYS A 209 12.66 9.50 -8.79
N LYS A 210 11.68 10.33 -9.16
CA LYS A 210 11.08 10.40 -10.50
C LYS A 210 11.81 11.34 -11.47
N ASN A 211 12.92 11.96 -11.06
CA ASN A 211 13.62 13.02 -11.80
C ASN A 211 12.75 14.27 -12.05
N PHE A 212 11.71 14.47 -11.24
CA PHE A 212 10.81 15.62 -11.38
C PHE A 212 11.40 16.92 -10.83
N LEU A 213 12.48 16.84 -10.05
CA LEU A 213 13.14 18.01 -9.47
C LEU A 213 14.46 18.24 -10.20
N ASP A 214 14.40 19.11 -11.21
CA ASP A 214 15.53 19.51 -12.05
C ASP A 214 16.26 18.34 -12.75
N GLY A 215 15.57 17.21 -12.95
CA GLY A 215 16.18 16.00 -13.47
C GLY A 215 17.14 15.29 -12.50
N ASP A 216 17.22 15.72 -11.25
CA ASP A 216 18.17 15.23 -10.26
C ASP A 216 17.51 14.23 -9.28
N PRO A 217 17.90 12.93 -9.29
CA PRO A 217 17.38 11.94 -8.36
C PRO A 217 17.86 12.13 -6.92
N ASP A 218 18.87 12.98 -6.68
CA ASP A 218 19.44 13.33 -5.39
C ASP A 218 19.29 14.83 -5.05
N TYR A 219 18.33 15.50 -5.71
CA TYR A 219 18.07 16.95 -5.65
C TYR A 219 18.23 17.59 -4.27
N LEU A 220 17.61 17.04 -3.22
CA LEU A 220 17.72 17.59 -1.86
C LEU A 220 19.16 17.57 -1.32
N ARG A 221 19.91 16.49 -1.57
CA ARG A 221 21.31 16.37 -1.14
C ARG A 221 22.20 17.31 -1.95
N THR A 222 22.01 17.35 -3.26
CA THR A 222 22.73 18.25 -4.17
C THR A 222 22.55 19.72 -3.74
N LYS A 223 21.32 20.14 -3.47
CA LYS A 223 21.01 21.53 -3.06
C LYS A 223 21.50 21.85 -1.64
N LEU A 224 21.51 20.88 -0.73
CA LEU A 224 22.12 21.04 0.60
C LEU A 224 23.62 21.28 0.49
N GLU A 225 24.33 20.50 -0.32
CA GLU A 225 25.76 20.66 -0.54
C GLU A 225 26.10 22.00 -1.20
N GLN A 226 25.29 22.43 -2.18
CA GLN A 226 25.42 23.76 -2.80
C GLN A 226 25.22 24.88 -1.77
N SER A 227 24.16 24.82 -0.96
CA SER A 227 23.88 25.81 0.09
C SER A 227 25.05 25.92 1.07
N ARG A 228 25.64 24.79 1.50
CA ARG A 228 26.75 24.77 2.45
C ARG A 228 28.02 25.42 1.93
N LYS A 229 28.23 25.50 0.61
CA LYS A 229 29.34 26.25 0.00
C LYS A 229 29.18 27.77 0.17
N GLY A 230 27.95 28.26 0.25
CA GLY A 230 27.63 29.68 0.43
C GLY A 230 27.58 30.14 1.90
N GLY A 231 27.57 29.20 2.85
CA GLY A 231 27.55 29.45 4.29
C GLY A 231 26.77 28.40 5.07
N SER A 232 27.06 28.28 6.37
CA SER A 232 26.41 27.30 7.25
C SER A 232 25.01 27.73 7.69
N ASN A 233 24.11 26.77 7.88
CA ASN A 233 22.76 26.92 8.45
C ASN A 233 21.83 27.82 7.62
N ARG A 234 22.03 27.84 6.30
CA ARG A 234 21.23 28.63 5.35
C ARG A 234 20.21 27.79 4.60
N TYR A 235 20.41 26.46 4.55
CA TYR A 235 19.65 25.57 3.67
C TYR A 235 18.15 25.63 3.93
N TYR A 236 17.74 25.63 5.20
CA TYR A 236 16.32 25.73 5.55
C TYR A 236 15.69 27.05 5.04
N ARG A 237 16.26 28.19 5.43
CA ARG A 237 15.62 29.49 5.20
C ARG A 237 15.75 29.96 3.75
N GLU A 238 16.92 29.76 3.15
CA GLU A 238 17.22 30.29 1.81
C GLU A 238 16.74 29.34 0.71
N PHE A 239 16.84 28.03 0.92
CA PHE A 239 16.46 27.05 -0.10
C PHE A 239 15.12 26.37 0.18
N LEU A 240 14.93 25.69 1.32
CA LEU A 240 13.72 24.90 1.55
C LEU A 240 12.46 25.77 1.62
N CYS A 241 12.49 26.89 2.33
CA CYS A 241 11.35 27.82 2.34
C CYS A 241 11.01 28.32 0.93
N CYS A 242 12.02 28.64 0.10
CA CYS A 242 11.80 29.02 -1.28
C CYS A 242 11.20 27.86 -2.10
N LEU A 243 11.72 26.65 -1.94
CA LEU A 243 11.19 25.47 -2.61
C LEU A 243 9.72 25.21 -2.25
N PHE A 244 9.34 25.34 -0.98
CA PHE A 244 7.97 25.12 -0.53
C PHE A 244 7.03 26.22 -1.01
N PHE A 245 7.32 27.48 -0.66
CA PHE A 245 6.38 28.59 -0.78
C PHE A 245 6.43 29.32 -2.13
N GLU A 246 7.49 29.12 -2.92
CA GLU A 246 7.60 29.67 -4.27
C GLU A 246 7.61 28.57 -5.33
N GLY A 247 8.43 27.53 -5.13
CA GLY A 247 8.51 26.39 -6.04
C GLY A 247 7.18 25.64 -6.16
N PHE A 248 6.82 24.90 -5.11
CA PHE A 248 5.64 24.03 -5.16
C PHE A 248 4.31 24.78 -5.03
N ALA A 249 4.29 25.98 -4.47
CA ALA A 249 3.08 26.76 -4.25
C ALA A 249 2.72 27.76 -5.37
N LYS A 250 3.60 28.02 -6.35
CA LYS A 250 3.31 28.91 -7.48
C LYS A 250 3.62 28.28 -8.83
N LYS A 251 2.85 28.66 -9.86
CA LYS A 251 3.12 28.23 -11.25
C LYS A 251 4.43 28.84 -11.72
N GLU A 252 5.18 28.14 -12.59
CA GLU A 252 6.51 28.57 -13.04
C GLU A 252 6.55 30.01 -13.60
N ARG A 253 5.53 30.40 -14.37
CA ARG A 253 5.37 31.76 -14.91
C ARG A 253 5.24 32.86 -13.85
N GLN A 254 4.84 32.51 -12.63
CA GLN A 254 4.68 33.44 -11.50
C GLN A 254 5.94 33.54 -10.64
N ARG A 255 6.93 32.67 -10.86
CA ARG A 255 8.19 32.67 -10.11
C ARG A 255 9.12 33.75 -10.65
N THR A 256 9.91 34.36 -9.78
CA THR A 256 10.93 35.34 -10.22
C THR A 256 12.10 34.64 -10.93
N PRO A 257 12.91 35.35 -11.74
CA PRO A 257 14.10 34.77 -12.35
C PRO A 257 15.07 34.16 -11.32
N ALA A 258 15.28 34.83 -10.19
CA ALA A 258 16.14 34.34 -9.11
C ALA A 258 15.63 33.02 -8.51
N VAL A 259 14.32 32.89 -8.29
CA VAL A 259 13.71 31.63 -7.80
C VAL A 259 13.89 30.51 -8.82
N ARG A 260 13.66 30.78 -10.12
CA ARG A 260 13.86 29.77 -11.17
C ARG A 260 15.32 29.30 -11.24
N GLN A 261 16.27 30.22 -11.10
CA GLN A 261 17.68 29.89 -11.08
C GLN A 261 18.07 29.06 -9.84
N LEU A 262 17.56 29.43 -8.67
CA LEU A 262 17.84 28.73 -7.42
C LEU A 262 17.31 27.29 -7.43
N LEU A 263 16.06 27.10 -7.87
CA LEU A 263 15.34 25.83 -7.81
C LEU A 263 15.56 24.95 -9.04
N GLY A 264 15.87 25.53 -10.20
CA GLY A 264 15.83 24.80 -11.47
C GLY A 264 14.40 24.41 -11.86
N LYS A 265 14.26 23.34 -12.65
CA LYS A 265 12.96 22.90 -13.18
C LYS A 265 12.19 22.06 -12.15
N VAL A 266 11.31 22.72 -11.40
CA VAL A 266 10.43 22.05 -10.40
C VAL A 266 8.93 22.23 -10.72
N PRO A 267 8.09 21.21 -10.49
CA PRO A 267 6.66 21.27 -10.77
C PRO A 267 5.92 22.21 -9.82
N TYR A 268 4.70 22.58 -10.18
CA TYR A 268 3.74 23.21 -9.28
C TYR A 268 2.82 22.13 -8.71
N LEU A 269 2.63 22.11 -7.38
CA LEU A 269 1.89 21.07 -6.67
C LEU A 269 0.66 21.60 -5.92
N ASN A 270 0.16 22.76 -6.33
CA ASN A 270 -1.09 23.35 -5.84
C ASN A 270 -1.21 23.52 -4.30
N GLY A 271 -0.07 23.65 -3.62
CA GLY A 271 0.00 24.27 -2.29
C GLY A 271 -0.56 23.50 -1.10
N GLY A 272 -1.12 22.30 -1.20
CA GLY A 272 -1.67 21.60 -0.02
C GLY A 272 -0.64 21.39 1.10
N LEU A 273 0.31 20.47 0.87
CA LEU A 273 1.39 20.17 1.82
C LEU A 273 2.40 21.32 1.96
N PHE A 274 2.45 22.23 0.98
CA PHE A 274 3.52 23.23 0.82
C PHE A 274 3.07 24.68 1.07
N GLN A 275 1.82 24.90 1.48
CA GLN A 275 1.40 26.22 1.95
C GLN A 275 1.99 26.51 3.33
N PRO A 276 2.21 27.81 3.65
CA PRO A 276 2.63 28.21 4.98
C PRO A 276 1.67 27.64 6.04
N HIS A 277 2.23 26.94 7.02
CA HIS A 277 1.47 26.49 8.18
C HIS A 277 1.31 27.65 9.18
N GLN A 278 0.29 27.61 10.05
CA GLN A 278 0.07 28.66 11.07
C GLN A 278 1.29 28.91 11.97
N ILE A 279 2.10 27.88 12.21
CA ILE A 279 3.38 27.99 12.94
C ILE A 279 4.39 28.84 12.16
N GLU A 280 4.44 28.68 10.83
CA GLU A 280 5.35 29.42 9.95
C GLU A 280 4.87 30.86 9.77
N GLU A 281 3.55 31.08 9.70
CA GLU A 281 2.98 32.42 9.70
C GLU A 281 3.28 33.18 11.00
N ARG A 282 3.21 32.49 12.14
CA ARG A 282 3.38 33.11 13.46
C ARG A 282 4.83 33.27 13.89
N TYR A 283 5.69 32.31 13.54
CA TYR A 283 7.06 32.21 14.04
C TYR A 283 8.13 32.12 12.95
N GLY A 284 7.76 32.05 11.66
CA GLY A 284 8.66 31.71 10.55
C GLY A 284 9.97 32.51 10.50
N ASP A 285 9.93 33.81 10.82
CA ASP A 285 11.13 34.65 10.84
C ASP A 285 12.13 34.29 11.94
N ARG A 286 11.67 33.63 13.00
CA ARG A 286 12.47 33.15 14.13
C ARG A 286 12.91 31.70 13.96
N ILE A 287 12.21 30.92 13.15
CA ILE A 287 12.52 29.49 12.97
C ILE A 287 13.91 29.33 12.37
N ARG A 288 14.76 28.54 13.04
CA ARG A 288 16.07 28.13 12.55
C ARG A 288 16.19 26.61 12.67
N ILE A 289 16.77 25.99 11.64
CA ILE A 289 17.07 24.56 11.62
C ILE A 289 18.49 24.42 11.07
N ALA A 290 19.37 23.74 11.82
CA ALA A 290 20.76 23.57 11.43
C ALA A 290 20.92 22.63 10.22
N ASP A 291 21.91 22.89 9.36
CA ASP A 291 22.17 22.07 8.16
C ASP A 291 22.43 20.60 8.53
N THR A 292 23.07 20.36 9.68
CA THR A 292 23.36 19.02 10.22
C THR A 292 22.10 18.18 10.42
N ALA A 293 20.94 18.79 10.69
CA ALA A 293 19.67 18.08 10.81
C ALA A 293 19.29 17.41 9.48
N PHE A 294 19.46 18.13 8.37
CA PHE A 294 19.15 17.64 7.03
C PHE A 294 20.16 16.63 6.53
N VAL A 295 21.45 16.78 6.88
CA VAL A 295 22.47 15.76 6.58
C VAL A 295 22.06 14.41 7.18
N LYS A 296 21.78 14.37 8.49
CA LYS A 296 21.36 13.15 9.19
C LYS A 296 20.08 12.56 8.58
N LEU A 297 19.09 13.41 8.33
CA LEU A 297 17.82 12.97 7.76
C LEU A 297 17.98 12.38 6.36
N TYR A 298 18.78 12.99 5.49
CA TYR A 298 19.00 12.48 4.14
C TYR A 298 19.90 11.25 4.12
N ASP A 299 20.79 11.09 5.10
CA ASP A 299 21.54 9.84 5.31
C ASP A 299 20.59 8.72 5.73
N PHE A 300 19.60 9.00 6.60
CA PHE A 300 18.54 8.06 6.92
C PHE A 300 17.70 7.70 5.69
N PHE A 301 17.17 8.68 4.96
CA PHE A 301 16.37 8.41 3.74
C PHE A 301 17.15 7.62 2.69
N GLY A 302 18.46 7.90 2.54
CA GLY A 302 19.35 7.18 1.62
C GLY A 302 19.62 5.72 1.99
N GLN A 303 19.32 5.29 3.22
CA GLN A 303 19.42 3.88 3.61
C GLN A 303 18.30 3.02 3.02
N TRP A 304 17.26 3.65 2.48
CA TRP A 304 16.07 3.00 1.95
C TRP A 304 15.96 3.16 0.43
N HIS A 305 15.41 2.15 -0.23
CA HIS A 305 15.05 2.15 -1.63
C HIS A 305 13.59 2.58 -1.79
N TRP A 306 13.38 3.72 -2.42
CA TRP A 306 12.06 4.32 -2.60
C TRP A 306 11.47 3.83 -3.93
N HIS A 307 10.49 2.95 -3.85
CA HIS A 307 9.70 2.45 -4.98
C HIS A 307 8.41 3.23 -5.12
N LEU A 308 7.92 3.28 -6.35
CA LEU A 308 6.88 4.22 -6.77
C LEU A 308 5.56 3.51 -7.08
N ASP A 309 5.53 2.19 -6.93
CA ASP A 309 4.41 1.29 -7.15
C ASP A 309 4.08 0.53 -5.85
N GLU A 310 2.85 0.07 -5.69
CA GLU A 310 2.41 -0.73 -4.53
C GLU A 310 2.86 -2.20 -4.62
N ARG A 311 3.90 -2.48 -5.43
CA ARG A 311 4.38 -3.85 -5.61
C ARG A 311 4.89 -4.40 -4.28
N PRO A 312 4.76 -5.73 -4.06
CA PRO A 312 5.31 -6.36 -2.88
C PRO A 312 6.82 -6.07 -2.76
N LEU A 313 7.22 -5.60 -1.57
CA LEU A 313 8.61 -5.33 -1.25
C LEU A 313 9.43 -6.62 -1.40
N ARG A 314 10.49 -6.57 -2.21
CA ARG A 314 11.40 -7.69 -2.51
C ARG A 314 12.61 -7.71 -1.59
N ASN A 315 12.88 -6.62 -0.87
CA ASN A 315 14.03 -6.46 0.02
C ASN A 315 13.66 -5.70 1.32
N ASP A 316 14.43 -5.94 2.39
CA ASP A 316 14.20 -5.45 3.77
C ASP A 316 14.45 -3.93 3.95
N LYS A 317 14.73 -3.22 2.85
CA LYS A 317 15.06 -1.80 2.79
C LYS A 317 14.23 -1.06 1.75
N GLU A 318 13.11 -1.60 1.33
CA GLU A 318 12.25 -0.96 0.33
C GLU A 318 11.08 -0.21 0.97
N ILE A 319 10.72 0.94 0.42
CA ILE A 319 9.58 1.76 0.82
C ILE A 319 8.71 1.93 -0.41
N ASN A 320 7.40 1.72 -0.27
CA ASN A 320 6.41 1.97 -1.32
C ASN A 320 5.36 3.00 -0.82
N PRO A 321 4.42 3.43 -1.68
CA PRO A 321 3.34 4.34 -1.27
C PRO A 321 2.51 3.84 -0.07
N ASP A 322 2.26 2.54 0.08
CA ASP A 322 1.53 1.99 1.23
C ASP A 322 2.23 2.25 2.56
N VAL A 323 3.56 2.08 2.61
CA VAL A 323 4.36 2.37 3.80
C VAL A 323 4.22 3.84 4.18
N LEU A 324 4.23 4.73 3.19
CA LEU A 324 4.02 6.17 3.40
C LEU A 324 2.61 6.48 3.89
N GLY A 325 1.59 5.88 3.27
CA GLY A 325 0.20 5.98 3.69
C GLY A 325 0.02 5.55 5.14
N TYR A 326 0.57 4.39 5.51
CA TYR A 326 0.53 3.89 6.89
C TYR A 326 1.18 4.85 7.89
N ILE A 327 2.34 5.44 7.56
CA ILE A 327 3.03 6.38 8.44
C ILE A 327 2.21 7.66 8.59
N LEU A 328 1.72 8.22 7.48
CA LEU A 328 0.86 9.40 7.49
C LEU A 328 -0.42 9.15 8.31
N GLU A 329 -1.09 8.03 8.09
CA GLU A 329 -2.25 7.62 8.89
C GLU A 329 -1.92 7.52 10.38
N LYS A 330 -0.78 6.91 10.76
CA LYS A 330 -0.37 6.79 12.16
C LYS A 330 -0.05 8.13 12.80
N ILE A 331 0.53 9.07 12.05
CA ILE A 331 0.85 10.42 12.54
C ILE A 331 -0.43 11.25 12.67
N VAL A 332 -1.32 11.19 11.68
CA VAL A 332 -2.55 12.00 11.63
C VAL A 332 -3.61 11.46 12.59
N ASN A 333 -3.85 10.16 12.62
CA ASN A 333 -4.86 9.54 13.51
C ASN A 333 -4.48 9.58 14.99
N GLN A 334 -3.23 9.94 15.35
CA GLN A 334 -2.88 10.28 16.72
C GLN A 334 -3.44 11.63 17.19
N LYS A 335 -3.92 12.48 16.27
CA LYS A 335 -4.36 13.86 16.56
C LYS A 335 -5.79 14.18 16.14
N GLN A 336 -6.27 13.65 15.00
CA GLN A 336 -7.65 13.79 14.52
C GLN A 336 -8.09 12.48 13.87
N MET A 337 -9.24 11.92 14.29
CA MET A 337 -9.77 10.71 13.66
C MET A 337 -10.26 11.02 12.24
N GLY A 338 -9.87 10.18 11.26
CA GLY A 338 -10.54 10.15 9.95
C GLY A 338 -9.66 10.27 8.71
N ALA A 339 -8.34 10.32 8.85
CA ALA A 339 -7.45 10.28 7.70
C ALA A 339 -7.10 8.84 7.35
N TYR A 340 -7.52 8.40 6.16
CA TYR A 340 -7.21 7.10 5.59
C TYR A 340 -6.63 7.29 4.19
N TYR A 341 -5.53 6.59 3.92
CA TYR A 341 -4.95 6.49 2.60
C TYR A 341 -5.90 5.73 1.68
N THR A 342 -6.19 6.32 0.52
CA THR A 342 -7.01 5.71 -0.51
C THR A 342 -6.11 4.93 -1.46
N LYS A 343 -6.37 3.64 -1.62
CA LYS A 343 -5.55 2.71 -2.42
C LYS A 343 -5.64 2.97 -3.92
N GLU A 344 -4.66 2.41 -4.66
CA GLU A 344 -4.55 2.56 -6.11
C GLU A 344 -5.85 2.20 -6.84
N ASP A 345 -6.51 1.10 -6.50
CA ASP A 345 -7.76 0.64 -7.12
C ASP A 345 -8.86 1.71 -7.15
N ILE A 346 -9.09 2.38 -6.02
CA ILE A 346 -10.07 3.45 -5.89
C ILE A 346 -9.61 4.70 -6.65
N THR A 347 -8.34 5.08 -6.51
CA THR A 347 -7.81 6.27 -7.22
C THR A 347 -7.78 6.07 -8.74
N GLU A 348 -7.50 4.85 -9.21
CA GLU A 348 -7.50 4.46 -10.61
C GLU A 348 -8.92 4.49 -11.15
N TYR A 349 -9.89 3.92 -10.43
CA TYR A 349 -11.30 3.99 -10.79
C TYR A 349 -11.77 5.45 -10.91
N ILE A 350 -11.51 6.29 -9.91
CA ILE A 350 -11.87 7.71 -9.95
C ILE A 350 -11.19 8.40 -11.13
N GLY A 351 -9.88 8.18 -11.30
CA GLY A 351 -9.09 8.77 -12.38
C GLY A 351 -9.62 8.39 -13.76
N LYS A 352 -9.86 7.11 -14.01
CA LYS A 352 -10.40 6.62 -15.30
C LYS A 352 -11.80 7.16 -15.56
N ASN A 353 -12.68 7.22 -14.56
CA ASN A 353 -14.05 7.71 -14.74
C ASN A 353 -14.18 9.25 -14.76
N THR A 354 -13.10 10.00 -14.51
CA THR A 354 -13.13 11.48 -14.54
C THR A 354 -12.22 12.06 -15.60
N ILE A 355 -10.97 11.58 -15.70
CA ILE A 355 -9.97 12.11 -16.63
C ILE A 355 -10.25 11.64 -18.05
N ILE A 356 -10.57 10.36 -18.26
CA ILE A 356 -10.80 9.83 -19.61
C ILE A 356 -12.00 10.51 -20.27
N PRO A 357 -13.20 10.58 -19.65
CA PRO A 357 -14.33 11.30 -20.26
C PRO A 357 -14.00 12.76 -20.58
N PHE A 358 -13.35 13.47 -19.66
CA PHE A 358 -12.94 14.85 -19.88
C PHE A 358 -12.00 15.00 -21.09
N LEU A 359 -11.02 14.10 -21.24
CA LEU A 359 -10.09 14.12 -22.36
C LEU A 359 -10.80 13.82 -23.69
N PHE A 360 -11.77 12.89 -23.69
CA PHE A 360 -12.59 12.59 -24.86
C PHE A 360 -13.42 13.81 -25.26
N ASP A 361 -14.16 14.43 -24.33
CA ASP A 361 -14.95 15.65 -24.59
C ASP A 361 -14.07 16.81 -25.12
N ALA A 362 -12.87 16.95 -24.56
CA ALA A 362 -11.93 17.99 -24.99
C ALA A 362 -11.32 17.70 -26.37
N ALA A 363 -11.06 16.43 -26.68
CA ALA A 363 -10.53 15.99 -27.96
C ALA A 363 -11.58 16.08 -29.07
N GLU A 364 -12.83 15.68 -28.80
CA GLU A 364 -13.95 15.78 -29.74
C GLU A 364 -14.14 17.23 -30.21
N LYS A 365 -14.15 18.19 -29.27
CA LYS A 365 -14.24 19.63 -29.58
C LYS A 365 -13.14 20.13 -30.52
N LYS A 366 -11.95 19.52 -30.48
CA LYS A 366 -10.79 19.91 -31.30
C LYS A 366 -10.69 19.13 -32.61
N CYS A 367 -11.16 17.88 -32.62
CA CYS A 367 -10.99 16.93 -33.71
C CYS A 367 -12.31 16.20 -34.02
N PRO A 368 -13.40 16.91 -34.35
CA PRO A 368 -14.74 16.31 -34.46
C PRO A 368 -14.79 15.17 -35.51
N ASN A 369 -14.05 15.30 -36.61
CA ASN A 369 -13.99 14.28 -37.67
C ASN A 369 -13.43 12.93 -37.20
N ALA A 370 -12.58 12.91 -36.16
CA ALA A 370 -12.03 11.67 -35.60
C ALA A 370 -13.06 10.94 -34.71
N PHE A 371 -14.06 11.65 -34.21
CA PHE A 371 -15.14 11.15 -33.35
C PHE A 371 -16.45 10.93 -34.13
N ALA A 372 -16.46 11.19 -35.43
CA ALA A 372 -17.58 10.87 -36.30
C ALA A 372 -17.87 9.36 -36.30
N GLU A 373 -19.13 8.99 -36.54
CA GLU A 373 -19.59 7.61 -36.52
C GLU A 373 -18.74 6.71 -37.43
N ALA A 374 -18.45 5.50 -36.96
CA ALA A 374 -17.63 4.52 -37.68
C ALA A 374 -18.20 4.13 -39.05
N SER A 375 -19.51 4.32 -39.27
CA SER A 375 -20.18 4.11 -40.56
C SER A 375 -19.69 5.06 -41.67
N GLN A 376 -18.97 6.13 -41.32
CA GLN A 376 -18.52 7.18 -42.25
C GLN A 376 -16.99 7.26 -42.43
N SER A 377 -16.20 6.53 -41.64
CA SER A 377 -14.73 6.63 -41.66
C SER A 377 -14.03 5.39 -41.10
N THR A 378 -13.09 4.83 -41.86
CA THR A 378 -12.17 3.75 -41.40
C THR A 378 -11.13 4.22 -40.37
N ALA A 379 -11.10 5.50 -40.03
CA ALA A 379 -10.17 6.11 -39.07
C ALA A 379 -10.88 6.66 -37.81
N SER A 380 -12.13 6.26 -37.57
CA SER A 380 -12.88 6.67 -36.38
C SER A 380 -12.25 6.10 -35.11
N ILE A 381 -12.08 6.91 -34.07
CA ILE A 381 -11.51 6.46 -32.80
C ILE A 381 -12.34 5.36 -32.12
N TRP A 382 -13.63 5.27 -32.48
CA TRP A 382 -14.54 4.25 -31.97
C TRP A 382 -14.14 2.83 -32.41
N SER A 383 -13.40 2.70 -33.52
CA SER A 383 -12.82 1.41 -33.93
C SER A 383 -11.87 0.84 -32.88
N LEU A 384 -11.09 1.69 -32.19
CA LEU A 384 -10.17 1.25 -31.12
C LEU A 384 -10.92 0.67 -29.91
N LEU A 385 -12.11 1.21 -29.63
CA LEU A 385 -13.00 0.70 -28.58
C LEU A 385 -13.63 -0.64 -28.97
N TRP A 386 -14.01 -0.81 -30.24
CA TRP A 386 -14.53 -2.09 -30.76
C TRP A 386 -13.47 -3.18 -30.85
N ASP A 387 -12.24 -2.84 -31.22
CA ASP A 387 -11.16 -3.81 -31.38
C ASP A 387 -10.66 -4.34 -30.03
N ASN A 388 -10.75 -3.55 -28.95
CA ASN A 388 -10.31 -3.93 -27.61
C ASN A 388 -11.26 -3.41 -26.51
N PRO A 389 -12.52 -3.87 -26.46
CA PRO A 389 -13.52 -3.33 -25.54
C PRO A 389 -13.15 -3.53 -24.08
N ASP A 390 -12.52 -4.66 -23.74
CA ASP A 390 -12.10 -5.01 -22.38
C ASP A 390 -11.01 -4.09 -21.82
N ARG A 391 -10.29 -3.38 -22.70
CA ARG A 391 -9.29 -2.39 -22.30
C ARG A 391 -9.92 -1.12 -21.73
N TYR A 392 -11.15 -0.80 -22.13
CA TYR A 392 -11.78 0.49 -21.88
C TYR A 392 -13.09 0.39 -21.10
N ILE A 393 -13.79 -0.73 -21.17
CA ILE A 393 -15.09 -0.95 -20.54
C ILE A 393 -14.92 -1.95 -19.40
N TYR A 394 -15.15 -1.50 -18.17
CA TYR A 394 -15.12 -2.35 -16.98
C TYR A 394 -16.24 -3.40 -17.01
N GLU A 395 -15.96 -4.61 -16.51
CA GLU A 395 -16.94 -5.71 -16.42
C GLU A 395 -18.25 -5.30 -15.73
N ALA A 396 -18.15 -4.50 -14.67
CA ALA A 396 -19.32 -4.00 -13.94
C ALA A 396 -20.27 -3.17 -14.83
N VAL A 397 -19.76 -2.52 -15.87
CA VAL A 397 -20.53 -1.67 -16.80
C VAL A 397 -21.10 -2.48 -17.97
N LYS A 398 -20.64 -3.70 -18.20
CA LYS A 398 -21.13 -4.58 -19.28
C LYS A 398 -22.45 -5.27 -18.93
N LYS A 399 -22.79 -5.35 -17.64
CA LYS A 399 -24.00 -6.01 -17.13
C LYS A 399 -25.17 -5.03 -17.08
N GLY A 400 -26.41 -5.52 -17.22
CA GLY A 400 -27.62 -4.69 -17.10
C GLY A 400 -27.91 -3.73 -18.26
N VAL A 401 -27.02 -3.59 -19.27
CA VAL A 401 -27.19 -2.63 -20.39
C VAL A 401 -28.40 -2.89 -21.29
N ARG A 402 -28.99 -4.10 -21.22
CA ARG A 402 -30.20 -4.47 -21.99
C ARG A 402 -31.48 -4.34 -21.18
N GLN A 403 -31.40 -4.02 -19.89
CA GLN A 403 -32.55 -3.89 -19.02
C GLN A 403 -32.83 -2.41 -18.74
N PRO A 404 -34.11 -1.99 -18.70
CA PRO A 404 -34.45 -0.65 -18.25
C PRO A 404 -34.04 -0.47 -16.79
N LEU A 405 -33.56 0.73 -16.44
CA LEU A 405 -33.26 1.05 -15.06
C LEU A 405 -34.53 0.97 -14.20
N PRO A 406 -34.45 0.43 -12.97
CA PRO A 406 -35.56 0.47 -12.03
C PRO A 406 -36.09 1.91 -11.86
N ASN A 407 -37.40 2.09 -11.79
CA ASN A 407 -38.03 3.42 -11.78
C ASN A 407 -37.49 4.35 -10.67
N ASN A 408 -37.20 3.78 -9.49
CA ASN A 408 -36.61 4.47 -8.33
C ASN A 408 -35.16 4.91 -8.56
N ILE A 409 -34.42 4.23 -9.45
CA ILE A 409 -33.08 4.64 -9.87
C ILE A 409 -33.17 5.65 -11.02
N ALA A 410 -34.01 5.37 -12.01
CA ALA A 410 -34.19 6.20 -13.21
C ALA A 410 -34.58 7.65 -12.87
N ALA A 411 -35.44 7.85 -11.87
CA ALA A 411 -35.87 9.17 -11.41
C ALA A 411 -34.70 10.07 -10.94
N GLY A 412 -33.58 9.48 -10.50
CA GLY A 412 -32.43 10.18 -9.95
C GLY A 412 -31.28 10.48 -10.93
N ILE A 413 -31.45 10.14 -12.22
CA ILE A 413 -30.41 10.35 -13.25
C ILE A 413 -30.20 11.84 -13.50
N THR A 414 -31.29 12.57 -13.73
CA THR A 414 -31.28 14.00 -14.05
C THR A 414 -31.42 14.87 -12.80
N GLU A 415 -32.14 14.38 -11.78
CA GLU A 415 -32.39 15.12 -10.55
C GLU A 415 -31.83 14.40 -9.32
N VAL A 416 -30.70 14.89 -8.82
CA VAL A 416 -30.02 14.34 -7.63
C VAL A 416 -30.94 14.16 -6.41
N PRO A 417 -31.90 15.05 -6.10
CA PRO A 417 -32.82 14.87 -4.98
C PRO A 417 -33.70 13.61 -5.07
N ASN A 418 -33.92 13.07 -6.27
CA ASN A 418 -34.77 11.90 -6.50
C ASN A 418 -33.98 10.58 -6.46
N ARG A 419 -32.70 10.62 -6.05
CA ARG A 419 -31.89 9.42 -5.85
C ARG A 419 -32.28 8.73 -4.55
N GLY A 420 -33.24 7.80 -4.64
CA GLY A 420 -33.64 6.95 -3.52
C GLY A 420 -32.60 5.87 -3.22
N ASP A 421 -32.73 4.72 -3.88
CA ASP A 421 -31.97 3.50 -3.54
C ASP A 421 -30.59 3.38 -4.20
N TRP A 422 -30.00 4.50 -4.62
CA TRP A 422 -28.72 4.51 -5.34
C TRP A 422 -27.54 3.94 -4.52
N ASN A 423 -27.68 3.93 -3.19
CA ASN A 423 -26.67 3.41 -2.27
C ASN A 423 -26.96 1.98 -1.78
N ASN A 424 -28.08 1.39 -2.22
CA ASN A 424 -28.48 0.05 -1.84
C ASN A 424 -27.97 -0.95 -2.86
N ARG A 425 -27.65 -2.17 -2.41
CA ARG A 425 -27.35 -3.26 -3.36
C ARG A 425 -28.58 -3.51 -4.22
N ALA A 426 -28.36 -3.63 -5.53
CA ALA A 426 -29.37 -4.18 -6.42
C ALA A 426 -29.77 -5.58 -5.94
N ALA A 427 -31.04 -5.96 -6.16
CA ALA A 427 -31.49 -7.32 -5.92
C ALA A 427 -30.67 -8.30 -6.77
N GLU A 428 -30.45 -9.52 -6.27
CA GLU A 428 -29.78 -10.57 -7.04
C GLU A 428 -30.61 -10.91 -8.28
N GLU A 429 -29.95 -10.95 -9.45
CA GLU A 429 -30.54 -11.37 -10.74
C GLU A 429 -30.75 -12.89 -10.83
#